data_AF-A0A953SV33-F1
#
_entry.id   AF-A0A953SV33-F1
#
_cell.length_a   1.000
_cell.length_b   1.000
_cell.length_c   1.000
_cell.angle_alpha   90.00
_cell.angle_beta   90.00
_cell.angle_gamma   90.00
#
_symmetry.space_group_name_H-M   'P 1'
#
loop_
_entity.id
_entity.type
_entity.pdbx_description
1 polymer ?
#
loop_
_entity_poly.entity_id
_entity_poly.type
_entity_poly.pdbx_seq_one_letter_code
_entity_poly.pdbx_strand_id
1 'polypeptide(L)'
;MKVVISDTNIFIDLISIELLDSFLELDYEIQTTDFVLEELSDEQLNLINKKIVAKKVVVNNADEQDVDRIVELQKTKQTLSLEDFSVFYFARKNGARILTGDKSFRTYAEQNGIAVSGILWIFDEIEKAGVLKPENLVDRLEKLRSINVRLPKDELQKRITKWRIGKAK
;
A
#
# COMPACT_ATOMS: atom_id res chain seq x y z
N MET A 1 -11.67 14.13 -1.20
CA MET A 1 -10.99 12.97 -1.79
C MET A 1 -9.92 12.54 -0.81
N LYS A 2 -9.84 11.25 -0.46
CA LYS A 2 -8.82 10.75 0.48
C LYS A 2 -7.59 10.33 -0.32
N VAL A 3 -6.41 10.75 0.11
CA VAL A 3 -5.15 10.41 -0.54
C VAL A 3 -4.47 9.29 0.22
N VAL A 4 -3.99 8.28 -0.51
CA VAL A 4 -3.16 7.22 0.04
C VAL A 4 -1.84 7.19 -0.72
N ILE A 5 -0.75 6.95 -0.02
CA ILE A 5 0.56 6.75 -0.65
C ILE A 5 1.06 5.35 -0.32
N SER A 6 1.36 4.60 -1.38
CA SER A 6 1.75 3.19 -1.30
C SER A 6 3.26 3.03 -1.27
N ASP A 7 3.69 2.17 -0.36
CA ASP A 7 5.05 1.65 -0.25
C ASP A 7 5.27 0.47 -1.23
N THR A 8 6.52 0.14 -1.52
CA THR A 8 6.93 -0.94 -2.46
C THR A 8 6.29 -2.27 -2.08
N ASN A 9 6.33 -2.62 -0.78
CA ASN A 9 5.79 -3.89 -0.28
C ASN A 9 4.29 -4.08 -0.59
N ILE A 10 3.52 -2.99 -0.59
CA ILE A 10 2.09 -3.04 -0.89
C ILE A 10 1.88 -3.37 -2.36
N PHE A 11 2.64 -2.74 -3.26
CA PHE A 11 2.52 -3.05 -4.69
C PHE A 11 2.92 -4.50 -4.99
N ILE A 12 4.02 -4.98 -4.41
CA ILE A 12 4.47 -6.37 -4.58
C ILE A 12 3.38 -7.34 -4.15
N ASP A 13 2.81 -7.15 -2.95
CA ASP A 13 1.76 -8.03 -2.44
C ASP A 13 0.50 -7.97 -3.32
N LEU A 14 0.05 -6.76 -3.71
CA LEU A 14 -1.14 -6.57 -4.55
C LEU A 14 -0.99 -7.18 -5.95
N ILE A 15 0.18 -7.05 -6.57
CA ILE A 15 0.48 -7.66 -7.87
C ILE A 15 0.48 -9.18 -7.74
N SER A 16 1.15 -9.70 -6.70
CA SER A 16 1.32 -11.15 -6.47
C SER A 16 0.01 -11.90 -6.28
N ILE A 17 -1.04 -11.21 -5.82
CA ILE A 17 -2.37 -11.80 -5.64
C ILE A 17 -3.39 -11.37 -6.69
N GLU A 18 -3.00 -10.53 -7.66
CA GLU A 18 -3.88 -9.92 -8.68
C GLU A 18 -5.00 -9.06 -8.06
N LEU A 19 -4.71 -8.29 -7.01
CA LEU A 19 -5.66 -7.37 -6.36
C LEU A 19 -5.42 -5.90 -6.75
N LEU A 20 -4.33 -5.60 -7.47
CA LEU A 20 -3.97 -4.25 -7.88
C LEU A 20 -5.11 -3.52 -8.59
N ASP A 21 -5.78 -4.16 -9.55
CA ASP A 21 -6.88 -3.52 -10.29
C ASP A 21 -8.05 -3.13 -9.39
N SER A 22 -8.47 -4.03 -8.50
CA SER A 22 -9.53 -3.76 -7.53
C SER A 22 -9.14 -2.66 -6.53
N PHE A 23 -7.87 -2.57 -6.17
CA PHE A 23 -7.38 -1.47 -5.35
C PHE A 23 -7.48 -0.11 -6.08
N LEU A 24 -7.17 -0.08 -7.37
CA LEU A 24 -7.23 1.13 -8.21
C LEU A 24 -8.66 1.54 -8.63
N GLU A 25 -9.66 0.72 -8.31
CA GLU A 25 -11.08 1.04 -8.48
C GLU A 25 -11.69 1.74 -7.27
N LEU A 26 -10.99 1.77 -6.14
CA LEU A 26 -11.46 2.48 -4.97
C LEU A 26 -11.49 4.01 -5.20
N ASP A 27 -12.37 4.69 -4.47
CA ASP A 27 -12.47 6.17 -4.48
C ASP A 27 -11.37 6.82 -3.62
N TYR A 28 -10.12 6.50 -3.94
CA TYR A 28 -8.92 7.05 -3.34
C TYR A 28 -7.98 7.58 -4.42
N GLU A 29 -7.29 8.68 -4.11
CA GLU A 29 -6.14 9.08 -4.91
C GLU A 29 -4.94 8.25 -4.49
N ILE A 30 -4.53 7.32 -5.34
CA ILE A 30 -3.43 6.40 -5.07
C ILE A 30 -2.15 7.02 -5.59
N GLN A 31 -1.26 7.31 -4.66
CA GLN A 31 0.03 7.91 -4.92
C GLN A 31 1.16 6.94 -4.62
N THR A 32 2.32 7.19 -5.22
CA THR A 32 3.60 6.54 -4.92
C THR A 32 4.72 7.57 -5.07
N THR A 33 5.95 7.20 -4.74
CA THR A 33 7.15 8.00 -5.04
C THR A 33 7.94 7.36 -6.17
N ASP A 34 8.77 8.15 -6.85
CA ASP A 34 9.79 7.68 -7.79
C ASP A 34 10.77 6.70 -7.13
N PHE A 35 11.22 6.96 -5.89
CA PHE A 35 12.04 6.04 -5.10
C PHE A 35 11.43 4.63 -4.95
N VAL A 36 10.12 4.56 -4.66
CA VAL A 36 9.39 3.28 -4.56
C VAL A 36 9.36 2.54 -5.91
N LEU A 37 9.31 3.28 -7.03
CA LEU A 37 9.31 2.67 -8.35
C LEU A 37 10.67 2.05 -8.72
N GLU A 38 11.77 2.59 -8.20
CA GLU A 38 13.12 2.08 -8.44
C GLU A 38 13.38 0.72 -7.77
N GLU A 39 12.65 0.37 -6.72
CA GLU A 39 12.75 -0.94 -6.06
C GLU A 39 11.97 -2.06 -6.76
N LEU A 40 11.06 -1.71 -7.67
CA LEU A 40 10.23 -2.68 -8.35
C LEU A 40 11.02 -3.42 -9.43
N SER A 41 10.75 -4.71 -9.61
CA SER A 41 11.30 -5.45 -10.75
C SER A 41 10.77 -4.90 -12.08
N ASP A 42 11.49 -5.13 -13.18
CA ASP A 42 11.06 -4.68 -14.52
C ASP A 42 9.62 -5.08 -14.86
N GLU A 43 9.20 -6.29 -14.46
CA GLU A 43 7.83 -6.78 -14.68
C GLU A 43 6.81 -6.01 -13.85
N GLN A 44 7.10 -5.77 -12.56
CA GLN A 44 6.24 -5.01 -11.65
C GLN A 44 6.14 -3.54 -12.08
N LEU A 45 7.27 -2.93 -12.40
CA LEU A 45 7.35 -1.56 -12.88
C LEU A 45 6.55 -1.38 -14.18
N ASN A 46 6.64 -2.33 -15.12
CA ASN A 46 5.84 -2.30 -16.34
C ASN A 46 4.33 -2.36 -16.06
N LEU A 47 3.89 -3.13 -15.06
CA LEU A 47 2.49 -3.15 -14.65
C LEU A 47 2.06 -1.82 -14.04
N ILE A 48 2.84 -1.26 -13.11
CA ILE A 48 2.55 0.02 -12.47
C ILE A 48 2.58 1.18 -13.47
N ASN A 49 3.54 1.21 -14.40
CA ASN A 49 3.62 2.21 -15.47
C ASN A 49 2.36 2.25 -16.33
N LYS A 50 1.76 1.09 -16.66
CA LYS A 50 0.47 1.05 -17.36
C LYS A 50 -0.64 1.75 -16.55
N LYS A 51 -0.62 1.63 -15.23
CA LYS A 51 -1.60 2.28 -14.33
C LYS A 51 -1.32 3.78 -14.16
N ILE A 52 -0.06 4.18 -14.17
CA ILE A 52 0.36 5.59 -14.17
C ILE A 52 -0.13 6.27 -15.46
N VAL A 53 0.10 5.66 -16.63
CA VAL A 53 -0.37 6.16 -17.92
C VAL A 53 -1.91 6.25 -17.96
N ALA A 54 -2.59 5.29 -17.34
CA ALA A 54 -4.05 5.30 -17.18
C ALA A 54 -4.56 6.30 -16.12
N LYS A 55 -3.67 7.12 -15.52
CA LYS A 55 -3.97 8.09 -14.45
C LYS A 55 -4.64 7.46 -13.21
N LYS A 56 -4.35 6.19 -12.96
CA LYS A 56 -4.82 5.45 -11.78
C LYS A 56 -3.85 5.51 -10.61
N VAL A 57 -2.57 5.76 -10.89
CA VAL A 57 -1.51 5.97 -9.90
C VAL A 57 -0.82 7.30 -10.19
N VAL A 58 -0.68 8.14 -9.17
CA VAL A 58 0.06 9.40 -9.24
C VAL A 58 1.45 9.18 -8.68
N VAL A 59 2.48 9.60 -9.41
CA VAL A 59 3.87 9.51 -8.96
C VAL A 59 4.30 10.88 -8.44
N ASN A 60 4.73 10.92 -7.19
CA ASN A 60 5.42 12.06 -6.63
C ASN A 60 6.91 11.94 -6.99
N ASN A 61 7.36 12.77 -7.93
CA ASN A 61 8.77 12.86 -8.28
C ASN A 61 9.46 13.85 -7.34
N ALA A 62 10.54 13.43 -6.70
CA ALA A 62 11.31 14.32 -5.84
C ALA A 62 12.21 15.22 -6.68
N ASP A 63 12.10 16.54 -6.47
CA ASP A 63 13.10 17.48 -6.95
C ASP A 63 14.33 17.50 -6.03
N GLU A 64 15.38 18.23 -6.41
CA GLU A 64 16.62 18.32 -5.62
C GLU A 64 16.36 18.76 -4.16
N GLN A 65 15.42 19.67 -3.92
CA GLN A 65 15.10 20.16 -2.58
C GLN A 65 14.34 19.13 -1.75
N ASP A 66 13.43 18.40 -2.40
CA ASP A 66 12.70 17.29 -1.80
C ASP A 66 13.69 16.18 -1.42
N VAL A 67 14.66 15.84 -2.30
CA VAL A 67 15.72 14.86 -2.02
C VAL A 67 16.57 15.27 -0.82
N ASP A 68 17.05 16.51 -0.78
CA ASP A 68 17.84 17.02 0.34
C ASP A 68 17.10 16.87 1.67
N ARG A 69 15.80 17.21 1.70
CA ARG A 69 14.95 17.06 2.88
C ARG A 69 14.74 15.60 3.27
N ILE A 70 14.51 14.72 2.30
CA ILE A 70 14.34 13.27 2.55
C ILE A 70 15.61 12.71 3.17
N VAL A 71 16.78 13.05 2.65
CA VAL A 71 18.09 12.62 3.17
C VAL A 71 18.34 13.19 4.58
N GLU A 72 17.99 14.45 4.83
CA GLU A 72 18.07 15.02 6.17
C GLU A 72 17.16 14.32 7.17
N LEU A 73 15.92 14.01 6.77
CA LEU A 73 14.99 13.22 7.59
C LEU A 73 15.54 11.82 7.87
N GLN A 74 16.17 11.18 6.88
CA GLN A 74 16.75 9.85 7.05
C GLN A 74 17.81 9.79 8.15
N LYS A 75 18.59 10.86 8.34
CA LYS A 75 19.59 10.95 9.41
C LYS A 75 18.97 10.83 10.81
N THR A 76 17.69 11.16 10.98
CA THR A 76 16.99 11.04 12.26
C THR A 76 16.70 9.59 12.64
N LYS A 77 16.60 8.68 11.66
CA LYS A 77 16.36 7.25 11.88
C LYS A 77 16.94 6.40 10.76
N GLN A 78 18.24 6.15 10.82
CA GLN A 78 19.01 5.41 9.82
C GLN A 78 18.59 3.93 9.64
N THR A 79 17.70 3.41 10.49
CA THR A 79 17.18 2.04 10.35
C THR A 79 16.11 1.92 9.26
N LEU A 80 15.55 3.04 8.80
CA LEU A 80 14.57 3.08 7.71
C LEU A 80 15.25 3.50 6.41
N SER A 81 14.72 2.99 5.31
CA SER A 81 15.32 3.16 3.99
C SER A 81 15.01 4.54 3.41
N LEU A 82 15.66 4.91 2.30
CA LEU A 82 15.43 6.23 1.69
C LEU A 82 14.02 6.30 1.09
N GLU A 83 13.52 5.17 0.61
CA GLU A 83 12.20 4.95 0.06
C GLU A 83 11.12 5.16 1.13
N ASP A 84 11.30 4.58 2.33
CA ASP A 84 10.43 4.82 3.49
C ASP A 84 10.30 6.33 3.78
N PHE A 85 11.44 7.03 3.79
CA PHE A 85 11.45 8.47 4.04
C PHE A 85 10.86 9.30 2.91
N SER A 86 11.00 8.86 1.66
CA SER A 86 10.34 9.48 0.51
C SER A 86 8.81 9.38 0.67
N VAL A 87 8.30 8.20 1.00
CA VAL A 87 6.88 7.95 1.23
C VAL A 87 6.38 8.79 2.40
N PHE A 88 7.13 8.84 3.50
CA PHE A 88 6.80 9.66 4.65
C PHE A 88 6.74 11.16 4.33
N TYR A 89 7.74 11.65 3.60
CA TYR A 89 7.83 13.05 3.22
C TYR A 89 6.64 13.48 2.37
N PHE A 90 6.34 12.72 1.30
CA PHE A 90 5.19 13.02 0.44
C PHE A 90 3.85 12.77 1.13
N ALA A 91 3.74 11.77 2.01
CA ALA A 91 2.56 11.58 2.84
C ALA A 91 2.25 12.82 3.67
N ARG A 92 3.29 13.37 4.32
CA ARG A 92 3.16 14.57 5.13
C ARG A 92 2.83 15.81 4.29
N LYS A 93 3.50 15.97 3.14
CA LYS A 93 3.29 17.08 2.20
C LYS A 93 1.87 17.11 1.64
N ASN A 94 1.31 15.95 1.32
CA ASN A 94 0.02 15.81 0.66
C ASN A 94 -1.14 15.50 1.62
N GLY A 95 -0.87 15.36 2.92
CA GLY A 95 -1.87 14.92 3.91
C GLY A 95 -2.41 13.51 3.63
N ALA A 96 -1.58 12.65 3.05
CA ALA A 96 -1.94 11.29 2.66
C ALA A 96 -1.75 10.29 3.79
N ARG A 97 -2.55 9.21 3.73
CA ARG A 97 -2.34 8.02 4.57
C ARG A 97 -1.29 7.12 3.94
N ILE A 98 -0.34 6.62 4.73
CA ILE A 98 0.68 5.69 4.25
C ILE A 98 0.11 4.27 4.23
N LEU A 99 0.34 3.56 3.13
CA LEU A 99 0.09 2.14 3.02
C LEU A 99 1.43 1.40 3.08
N THR A 100 1.66 0.70 4.19
CA THR A 100 2.87 -0.12 4.38
C THR A 100 2.58 -1.37 5.20
N GLY A 101 3.25 -2.47 4.83
CA GLY A 101 3.34 -3.70 5.61
C GLY A 101 4.43 -3.67 6.67
N ASP A 102 5.37 -2.72 6.63
CA ASP A 102 6.50 -2.69 7.54
C ASP A 102 6.13 -2.13 8.93
N LYS A 103 6.52 -2.86 9.99
CA LYS A 103 6.19 -2.50 11.37
C LYS A 103 7.04 -1.34 11.88
N SER A 104 8.32 -1.29 11.52
CA SER A 104 9.25 -0.25 11.93
C SER A 104 8.88 1.08 11.29
N PHE A 105 8.53 1.06 10.01
CA PHE A 105 8.09 2.23 9.27
C PHE A 105 6.72 2.72 9.76
N ARG A 106 5.76 1.80 9.94
CA ARG A 106 4.46 2.11 10.56
C ARG A 106 4.62 2.84 11.89
N THR A 107 5.44 2.28 12.79
CA THR A 107 5.64 2.86 14.13
C THR A 107 6.20 4.28 14.02
N TYR A 108 7.14 4.50 13.11
CA TYR A 108 7.72 5.83 12.89
C TYR A 108 6.69 6.84 12.36
N ALA A 109 5.94 6.46 11.32
CA ALA A 109 4.94 7.33 10.72
C ALA A 109 3.82 7.69 11.70
N GLU A 110 3.32 6.73 12.47
CA GLU A 110 2.28 6.95 13.49
C GLU A 110 2.78 7.85 14.63
N GLN A 111 4.02 7.66 15.10
CA GLN A 111 4.65 8.53 16.10
C GLN A 111 4.80 9.98 15.63
N ASN A 112 4.91 10.19 14.33
CA ASN A 112 4.99 11.50 13.70
C ASN A 112 3.63 12.02 13.19
N GLY A 113 2.53 11.40 13.62
CA GLY A 113 1.17 11.89 13.37
C GLY A 113 0.59 11.55 11.99
N ILE A 114 1.22 10.65 11.22
CA ILE A 114 0.69 10.19 9.93
C ILE A 114 -0.11 8.91 10.14
N ALA A 115 -1.31 8.86 9.57
CA ALA A 115 -2.12 7.65 9.58
C ALA A 115 -1.49 6.57 8.69
N VAL A 116 -1.40 5.35 9.21
CA VAL A 116 -0.84 4.20 8.49
C VAL A 116 -1.88 3.10 8.36
N SER A 117 -1.86 2.39 7.23
CA SER A 117 -2.69 1.21 6.99
C SER A 117 -1.87 0.15 6.25
N GLY A 118 -2.24 -1.12 6.41
CA GLY A 118 -1.58 -2.22 5.71
C GLY A 118 -2.52 -2.84 4.67
N ILE A 119 -2.06 -3.91 4.02
CA ILE A 119 -2.84 -4.60 3.00
C ILE A 119 -4.22 -5.10 3.48
N LEU A 120 -4.35 -5.53 4.75
CA LEU A 120 -5.67 -5.95 5.29
C LEU A 120 -6.70 -4.82 5.28
N TRP A 121 -6.27 -3.57 5.45
CA TRP A 121 -7.16 -2.42 5.35
C TRP A 121 -7.63 -2.22 3.89
N ILE A 122 -6.75 -2.47 2.91
CA ILE A 122 -7.12 -2.42 1.49
C ILE A 122 -8.23 -3.43 1.18
N PHE A 123 -8.11 -4.66 1.68
CA PHE A 123 -9.17 -5.66 1.57
C PHE A 123 -10.50 -5.18 2.18
N ASP A 124 -10.46 -4.58 3.36
CA ASP A 124 -11.65 -4.05 4.03
C ASP A 124 -12.29 -2.91 3.21
N GLU A 125 -11.49 -2.06 2.56
CA GLU A 125 -12.01 -1.00 1.69
C GLU A 125 -12.59 -1.54 0.38
N ILE A 126 -11.98 -2.57 -0.22
CA ILE A 126 -12.51 -3.26 -1.40
C ILE A 126 -13.84 -3.94 -1.08
N GLU A 127 -13.97 -4.59 0.09
CA GLU A 127 -15.24 -5.14 0.55
C GLU A 127 -16.29 -4.03 0.69
N LYS A 128 -15.96 -2.93 1.39
CA LYS A 128 -16.90 -1.83 1.63
C LYS A 128 -17.35 -1.15 0.35
N ALA A 129 -16.45 -1.01 -0.62
CA ALA A 129 -16.76 -0.43 -1.92
C ALA A 129 -17.54 -1.40 -2.83
N GLY A 130 -17.63 -2.69 -2.47
CA GLY A 130 -18.30 -3.70 -3.28
C GLY A 130 -17.58 -4.01 -4.60
N VAL A 131 -16.30 -3.66 -4.70
CA VAL A 131 -15.48 -3.84 -5.92
C VAL A 131 -15.23 -5.33 -6.21
N LEU A 132 -15.04 -6.13 -5.16
CA LEU A 132 -14.94 -7.58 -5.27
C LEU A 132 -16.01 -8.27 -4.44
N LYS A 133 -16.52 -9.38 -4.98
CA LYS A 133 -17.38 -10.29 -4.24
C LYS A 133 -16.62 -10.91 -3.06
N PRO A 134 -17.30 -11.21 -1.93
CA PRO A 134 -16.69 -11.85 -0.77
C PRO A 134 -15.92 -13.13 -1.10
N GLU A 135 -16.38 -13.93 -2.08
CA GLU A 135 -15.70 -15.16 -2.51
C GLU A 135 -14.31 -14.88 -3.09
N ASN A 136 -14.23 -13.91 -4.00
CA ASN A 136 -12.97 -13.49 -4.59
C ASN A 136 -12.05 -12.88 -3.53
N LEU A 137 -12.59 -12.11 -2.58
CA LEU A 137 -11.79 -11.58 -1.47
C LEU A 137 -11.18 -12.69 -0.62
N VAL A 138 -11.92 -13.76 -0.33
CA VAL A 138 -11.39 -14.94 0.38
C VAL A 138 -10.26 -15.59 -0.42
N ASP A 139 -10.47 -15.83 -1.72
CA ASP A 139 -9.45 -16.50 -2.56
C ASP A 139 -8.15 -15.68 -2.63
N ARG A 140 -8.27 -14.35 -2.78
CA ARG A 140 -7.12 -13.43 -2.82
C ARG A 140 -6.42 -13.36 -1.46
N LEU A 141 -7.18 -13.38 -0.37
CA LEU A 141 -6.63 -13.34 0.99
C LEU A 141 -5.92 -14.66 1.36
N GLU A 142 -6.44 -15.80 0.90
CA GLU A 142 -5.81 -17.11 1.06
C GLU A 142 -4.48 -17.19 0.25
N LYS A 143 -4.46 -16.68 -0.99
CA LYS A 143 -3.22 -16.51 -1.76
C LYS A 143 -2.22 -15.64 -1.00
N LEU A 144 -2.64 -14.48 -0.52
CA LEU A 144 -1.78 -13.58 0.25
C LEU A 144 -1.21 -14.28 1.49
N ARG A 145 -2.03 -15.05 2.21
CA ARG A 145 -1.61 -15.83 3.38
C ARG A 145 -0.51 -16.85 3.05
N SER A 146 -0.54 -17.45 1.86
CA SER A 146 0.50 -18.41 1.43
C SER A 146 1.83 -17.76 1.08
N ILE A 147 1.81 -16.50 0.60
CA ILE A 147 3.00 -15.78 0.14
C ILE A 147 3.60 -14.94 1.28
N ASN A 148 2.76 -14.29 2.07
CA ASN A 148 3.16 -13.38 3.13
C ASN A 148 2.85 -13.97 4.53
N VAL A 149 3.78 -14.78 5.02
CA VAL A 149 3.68 -15.46 6.33
C VAL A 149 3.76 -14.53 7.54
N ARG A 150 4.16 -13.25 7.34
CA ARG A 150 4.31 -12.26 8.42
C ARG A 150 2.97 -11.64 8.83
N LEU A 151 1.90 -11.89 8.05
CA LEU A 151 0.59 -11.33 8.33
C LEU A 151 -0.07 -11.98 9.57
N PRO A 152 -0.84 -11.20 10.35
CA PRO A 152 -1.53 -11.71 11.53
C PRO A 152 -2.60 -12.73 11.15
N LYS A 153 -2.33 -14.01 11.46
CA LYS A 153 -3.20 -15.15 11.11
C LYS A 153 -4.61 -15.01 11.67
N ASP A 154 -4.75 -14.48 12.88
CA ASP A 154 -6.05 -14.30 13.52
C ASP A 154 -6.92 -13.28 12.78
N GLU A 155 -6.33 -12.16 12.35
CA GLU A 155 -7.01 -11.12 11.58
C GLU A 155 -7.39 -11.58 10.17
N LEU A 156 -6.54 -12.41 9.55
CA LEU A 156 -6.86 -13.08 8.29
C LEU A 156 -8.06 -14.03 8.47
N GLN A 157 -8.02 -14.89 9.48
CA GLN A 157 -9.05 -15.88 9.72
C GLN A 157 -10.41 -15.24 10.02
N LYS A 158 -10.44 -14.15 10.80
CA LYS A 158 -11.68 -13.38 11.05
C LYS A 158 -12.33 -12.90 9.76
N ARG A 159 -11.55 -12.34 8.83
CA ARG A 159 -12.03 -11.86 7.52
C ARG A 159 -12.52 -13.00 6.63
N ILE A 160 -11.75 -14.07 6.54
CA ILE A 160 -12.14 -15.28 5.79
C ILE A 160 -13.48 -15.82 6.30
N THR A 161 -13.62 -15.99 7.62
CA THR A 161 -14.85 -16.49 8.23
C THR A 161 -16.02 -15.55 7.97
N LYS A 162 -15.82 -14.23 8.14
CA LYS A 162 -16.84 -13.20 7.86
C LYS A 162 -17.36 -13.31 6.42
N TRP A 163 -16.46 -13.34 5.43
CA TRP A 163 -16.82 -13.36 4.02
C TRP A 163 -17.39 -14.71 3.57
N ARG A 164 -16.97 -15.83 4.16
CA ARG A 164 -17.59 -17.16 3.92
C ARG A 164 -19.00 -17.26 4.50
N ILE A 165 -19.27 -16.66 5.65
CA ILE A 165 -20.62 -16.67 6.26
C ILE A 165 -21.57 -15.74 5.50
N GLY A 166 -21.08 -14.61 4.97
CA GLY A 166 -21.85 -13.71 4.10
C GLY A 166 -22.36 -14.36 2.81
N LYS A 167 -21.87 -15.57 2.48
CA LYS A 167 -22.32 -16.40 1.36
C LYS A 167 -23.65 -17.14 1.62
N ALA A 168 -24.10 -17.19 2.87
CA ALA A 168 -25.23 -18.02 3.31
C ALA A 168 -26.58 -17.26 3.42
N LYS A 169 -26.73 -16.12 2.76
CA LYS A 169 -28.00 -15.38 2.70
C LYS A 169 -28.39 -15.06 1.27
#